data_AF-A0A2R5GFQ7-F1
#
_entry.id   AF-A0A2R5GFQ7-F1
#
_cell.length_a   1.000
_cell.length_b   1.000
_cell.length_c   1.000
_cell.angle_alpha   90.00
_cell.angle_beta   90.00
_cell.angle_gamma   90.00
#
_symmetry.space_group_name_H-M   'P 1'
#
loop_
_entity.id
_entity.type
_entity.pdbx_description
1 polymer ?
#
loop_
_entity_poly.entity_id
_entity_poly.type
_entity_poly.pdbx_seq_one_letter_code
_entity_poly.pdbx_strand_id
1 'polypeptide(L)'
;MDLSDILDGPELGEADQSHGSGAEGDHQIVTDAATIALDAAMAAARPPSRGPGLTNSPASAAQSPSGRRGDGGSRRGPGSATVGGSHPVDEDPAFYEHIVQRTNDLFVKLNITTRPIQAFEELQKSASSMFVAIFETLFNVRLKNVIRKPRVVTDYITNANLVMTALSESLPIDLSFLSGEDIYRGDPVQIHHMLSIFESLWAQLYGPASAELKASASESESLQSSFHAETDGKSGANAGPMSGVTASGGHLGPGNPGSFAQVRGEADVAGLKVLAERYPSIYRSVWAKQRAASAQRRQMSRKADASVATKRLENDLDRYRKAYEILVKTHEAEVRKASLRAKRAAKLATQAGKLDARVERARSARLGEELENKEQSRALRQQNKEEVLVRSLFSKALKVEKEYLLAMNEQEAEEQAILDKERLDRFASIENYYLDREEMLRERMTKENRDNNIADQARRIALKQLEDNLRDEYQAKLDRMSEKWEQHKEHDLLRSEEHLSQVFEDINDQLVRSVRLATATR
;
A
#
# COMPACT_ATOMS: atom_id res chain seq x y z
N MET A 1 -17.22 -6.65 -61.98
CA MET A 1 -16.51 -5.49 -62.54
C MET A 1 -15.21 -5.40 -61.78
N ASP A 2 -14.17 -5.91 -62.43
CA ASP A 2 -12.80 -6.04 -61.91
C ASP A 2 -12.12 -4.68 -61.82
N LEU A 3 -11.32 -4.50 -60.76
CA LEU A 3 -10.43 -3.36 -60.53
C LEU A 3 -8.99 -3.85 -60.46
N SER A 4 -8.58 -4.51 -61.53
CA SER A 4 -7.20 -4.76 -61.89
C SER A 4 -6.90 -3.92 -63.13
N ASP A 5 -6.40 -2.70 -62.94
CA ASP A 5 -5.67 -1.90 -63.94
C ASP A 5 -5.35 -0.54 -63.31
N ILE A 6 -4.09 -0.36 -62.89
CA ILE A 6 -3.27 0.85 -63.00
C ILE A 6 -1.87 0.42 -62.56
N LEU A 7 -1.13 -0.09 -63.53
CA LEU A 7 0.32 -0.01 -63.59
C LEU A 7 0.67 1.40 -64.06
N ASP A 8 1.66 2.02 -63.44
CA ASP A 8 2.67 2.84 -64.11
C ASP A 8 3.78 3.22 -63.11
N GLY A 9 4.98 2.64 -63.31
CA GLY A 9 6.24 3.31 -62.95
C GLY A 9 6.54 4.41 -63.98
N PRO A 10 7.59 5.25 -63.80
CA PRO A 10 8.97 4.75 -63.88
C PRO A 10 10.01 5.55 -63.04
N GLU A 11 11.26 5.10 -63.13
CA GLU A 11 12.50 5.88 -63.31
C GLU A 11 13.68 5.52 -62.40
N LEU A 12 14.74 5.14 -63.09
CA LEU A 12 16.10 4.90 -62.67
C LEU A 12 16.78 6.25 -62.35
N GLY A 13 17.45 6.32 -61.20
CA GLY A 13 18.39 7.40 -60.88
C GLY A 13 19.74 6.82 -60.49
N GLU A 14 20.68 6.88 -61.44
CA GLU A 14 22.11 6.67 -61.22
C GLU A 14 22.74 7.83 -60.42
N ALA A 15 23.95 7.54 -59.90
CA ALA A 15 24.97 8.42 -59.33
C ALA A 15 24.78 8.86 -57.86
N ASP A 16 25.71 8.48 -56.97
CA ASP A 16 26.90 9.31 -56.82
C ASP A 16 28.06 8.58 -56.13
N GLN A 17 29.27 8.83 -56.63
CA GLN A 17 30.55 8.47 -56.02
C GLN A 17 30.98 9.64 -55.13
N SER A 18 31.37 9.40 -53.88
CA SER A 18 32.37 10.27 -53.24
C SER A 18 33.13 9.59 -52.11
N HIS A 19 34.39 9.98 -52.05
CA HIS A 19 35.51 9.52 -51.25
C HIS A 19 35.38 9.74 -49.74
N GLY A 20 36.20 9.02 -48.95
CA GLY A 20 36.86 9.64 -47.79
C GLY A 20 37.23 8.75 -46.60
N SER A 21 38.44 8.15 -46.66
CA SER A 21 39.47 8.05 -45.61
C SER A 21 39.18 7.66 -44.14
N GLY A 22 39.97 6.66 -43.68
CA GLY A 22 40.56 6.55 -42.33
C GLY A 22 39.63 5.99 -41.24
N ALA A 23 40.06 5.21 -40.25
CA ALA A 23 41.38 4.80 -39.81
C ALA A 23 41.24 3.52 -38.95
N GLU A 24 42.31 2.72 -38.96
CA GLU A 24 42.92 2.04 -37.81
C GLU A 24 42.22 2.16 -36.45
N GLY A 25 41.94 1.01 -35.80
CA GLY A 25 41.58 0.98 -34.39
C GLY A 25 41.00 -0.35 -33.91
N ASP A 26 41.85 -1.12 -33.22
CA ASP A 26 41.53 -1.97 -32.08
C ASP A 26 40.89 -3.36 -32.27
N HIS A 27 41.81 -4.33 -32.34
CA HIS A 27 41.71 -5.57 -31.59
C HIS A 27 41.50 -5.32 -30.10
N GLN A 28 40.39 -5.80 -29.52
CA GLN A 28 40.33 -6.61 -28.29
C GLN A 28 38.86 -6.81 -27.85
N ILE A 29 38.63 -7.90 -27.10
CA ILE A 29 37.37 -8.32 -26.47
C ILE A 29 36.52 -9.29 -27.31
N VAL A 30 37.06 -10.49 -27.53
CA VAL A 30 36.27 -11.73 -27.65
C VAL A 30 36.91 -12.78 -26.74
N THR A 31 36.74 -12.64 -25.43
CA THR A 31 36.87 -13.70 -24.43
C THR A 31 36.11 -13.21 -23.20
N ASP A 32 34.89 -13.69 -22.96
CA ASP A 32 34.25 -13.72 -21.62
C ASP A 32 32.82 -14.33 -21.60
N ALA A 33 32.27 -14.77 -22.74
CA ALA A 33 30.96 -15.44 -22.76
C ALA A 33 30.99 -16.96 -22.46
N ALA A 34 32.18 -17.59 -22.39
CA ALA A 34 32.31 -19.05 -22.26
C ALA A 34 32.60 -19.54 -20.83
N THR A 35 32.88 -18.66 -19.89
CA THR A 35 33.35 -19.01 -18.53
C THR A 35 32.25 -19.03 -17.46
N ILE A 36 31.02 -18.59 -17.77
CA ILE A 36 29.92 -18.50 -16.79
C ILE A 36 28.98 -19.72 -16.85
N ALA A 37 29.00 -20.50 -17.94
CA ALA A 37 28.07 -21.64 -18.11
C ALA A 37 28.53 -22.95 -17.45
N LEU A 38 29.76 -23.05 -16.93
CA LEU A 38 30.30 -24.31 -16.38
C LEU A 38 30.23 -24.42 -14.85
N ASP A 39 30.17 -23.29 -14.12
CA ASP A 39 30.14 -23.27 -12.65
C ASP A 39 28.74 -23.53 -12.06
N ALA A 40 27.67 -23.34 -12.84
CA ALA A 40 26.31 -23.58 -12.38
C ALA A 40 25.94 -25.08 -12.31
N ALA A 41 26.67 -25.97 -13.00
CA ALA A 41 26.32 -27.39 -13.11
C ALA A 41 26.98 -28.29 -12.04
N MET A 42 27.96 -27.81 -11.27
CA MET A 42 28.67 -28.62 -10.26
C MET A 42 28.16 -28.46 -8.80
N ALA A 43 27.20 -27.58 -8.54
CA ALA A 43 26.71 -27.30 -7.17
C ALA A 43 25.62 -28.27 -6.65
N ALA A 44 25.14 -29.24 -7.45
CA ALA A 44 23.94 -30.02 -7.12
C ALA A 44 24.18 -31.41 -6.50
N ALA A 45 25.38 -31.77 -6.04
CA ALA A 45 25.62 -33.09 -5.46
C ALA A 45 26.64 -33.10 -4.31
N ARG A 46 26.19 -32.91 -3.06
CA ARG A 46 26.70 -33.65 -1.87
C ARG A 46 25.85 -33.44 -0.60
N PRO A 47 25.77 -34.45 0.30
CA PRO A 47 24.81 -34.54 1.41
C PRO A 47 25.32 -33.92 2.74
N PRO A 48 24.45 -33.72 3.75
CA PRO A 48 24.78 -32.97 4.97
C PRO A 48 25.46 -33.85 6.02
N SER A 49 26.56 -33.36 6.60
CA SER A 49 27.17 -33.93 7.81
C SER A 49 27.10 -32.96 8.99
N ARG A 50 26.61 -33.51 10.10
CA ARG A 50 26.45 -32.97 11.46
C ARG A 50 27.73 -32.36 12.07
N GLY A 51 27.52 -31.32 12.90
CA GLY A 51 28.04 -31.33 14.28
C GLY A 51 28.95 -30.16 14.71
N PRO A 52 28.89 -29.72 15.99
CA PRO A 52 29.24 -28.35 16.41
C PRO A 52 30.58 -28.25 17.16
N GLY A 53 31.16 -27.04 17.24
CA GLY A 53 32.40 -26.81 17.99
C GLY A 53 32.62 -25.34 18.36
N LEU A 54 32.61 -25.08 19.66
CA LEU A 54 32.85 -23.84 20.39
C LEU A 54 34.30 -23.31 20.20
N THR A 55 34.51 -21.99 20.34
CA THR A 55 35.31 -21.34 21.43
C THR A 55 35.96 -20.00 21.02
N ASN A 56 35.75 -19.02 21.92
CA ASN A 56 36.67 -18.03 22.49
C ASN A 56 37.45 -16.98 21.63
N SER A 57 37.12 -15.71 21.94
CA SER A 57 37.94 -14.47 21.94
C SER A 57 39.27 -14.57 22.74
N PRO A 58 40.03 -13.48 23.07
CA PRO A 58 40.30 -12.16 22.45
C PRO A 58 41.82 -11.74 22.49
N ALA A 59 42.20 -10.59 21.90
CA ALA A 59 43.27 -9.65 22.37
C ALA A 59 43.28 -8.42 21.43
N SER A 60 43.03 -7.17 21.83
CA SER A 60 43.74 -6.26 22.74
C SER A 60 45.18 -5.92 22.32
N ALA A 61 45.40 -4.72 21.78
CA ALA A 61 46.63 -3.95 21.98
C ALA A 61 46.40 -2.46 21.65
N ALA A 62 46.34 -1.67 22.72
CA ALA A 62 46.46 -0.21 22.69
C ALA A 62 47.93 0.19 22.53
N GLN A 63 48.20 1.31 21.85
CA GLN A 63 49.31 2.23 22.15
C GLN A 63 49.19 3.55 21.39
N SER A 64 48.95 4.63 22.13
CA SER A 64 49.44 6.01 21.94
C SER A 64 50.56 6.21 22.99
N PRO A 65 51.46 7.24 22.98
CA PRO A 65 51.15 8.65 22.70
C PRO A 65 52.29 9.62 22.23
N SER A 66 51.91 10.89 22.01
CA SER A 66 52.70 12.15 22.12
C SER A 66 53.78 12.45 21.04
N GLY A 67 54.05 13.68 20.58
CA GLY A 67 53.57 15.04 20.86
C GLY A 67 54.39 16.10 20.09
N ARG A 68 54.05 17.40 20.28
CA ARG A 68 54.75 18.68 19.90
C ARG A 68 54.64 19.14 18.42
N ARG A 69 54.02 20.30 18.10
CA ARG A 69 54.34 21.75 18.31
C ARG A 69 55.29 22.34 17.24
N GLY A 70 54.82 23.42 16.58
CA GLY A 70 55.57 24.34 15.70
C GLY A 70 54.83 24.54 14.37
N ASP A 71 53.97 25.53 14.17
CA ASP A 71 54.18 26.98 13.96
C ASP A 71 54.63 27.36 12.54
N GLY A 72 53.89 28.33 11.96
CA GLY A 72 54.31 29.22 10.87
C GLY A 72 54.28 28.71 9.42
N GLY A 73 53.48 29.34 8.55
CA GLY A 73 53.80 29.37 7.12
C GLY A 73 52.65 29.52 6.13
N SER A 74 52.16 30.75 5.99
CA SER A 74 51.31 31.17 4.86
C SER A 74 52.02 30.99 3.52
N ARG A 75 51.38 30.35 2.52
CA ARG A 75 51.44 30.71 1.08
C ARG A 75 50.57 29.80 0.19
N ARG A 76 49.62 30.47 -0.49
CA ARG A 76 49.21 30.29 -1.91
C ARG A 76 48.97 28.86 -2.42
N GLY A 77 47.69 28.55 -2.71
CA GLY A 77 47.32 27.69 -3.83
C GLY A 77 47.68 28.33 -5.19
N PRO A 78 47.38 27.70 -6.35
CA PRO A 78 46.36 26.67 -6.57
C PRO A 78 46.86 25.42 -7.32
N GLY A 79 46.07 24.35 -7.27
CA GLY A 79 46.33 23.14 -8.06
C GLY A 79 45.52 21.93 -7.59
N SER A 80 44.19 22.08 -7.48
CA SER A 80 43.30 20.95 -7.24
C SER A 80 43.09 20.23 -8.56
N ALA A 81 43.86 19.17 -8.78
CA ALA A 81 43.54 18.16 -9.79
C ALA A 81 42.30 17.39 -9.33
N THR A 82 41.14 17.81 -9.84
CA THR A 82 39.92 17.01 -9.85
C THR A 82 40.18 15.76 -10.67
N VAL A 83 40.31 14.63 -9.97
CA VAL A 83 40.21 13.28 -10.53
C VAL A 83 38.81 13.15 -11.13
N GLY A 84 38.76 12.88 -12.44
CA GLY A 84 37.54 12.77 -13.21
C GLY A 84 36.66 11.62 -12.74
N GLY A 85 35.56 11.98 -12.10
CA GLY A 85 34.34 11.17 -12.10
C GLY A 85 33.58 11.50 -13.38
N SER A 86 33.52 10.54 -14.29
CA SER A 86 32.70 10.58 -15.49
C SER A 86 31.21 10.55 -15.12
N HIS A 87 30.58 11.72 -14.98
CA HIS A 87 29.14 11.87 -15.16
C HIS A 87 28.81 13.27 -15.67
N PRO A 88 28.69 13.45 -17.00
CA PRO A 88 28.00 14.57 -17.58
C PRO A 88 26.63 14.08 -18.07
N VAL A 89 25.59 14.31 -17.28
CA VAL A 89 24.22 14.32 -17.80
C VAL A 89 23.61 15.62 -17.29
N ASP A 90 23.10 16.42 -18.22
CA ASP A 90 22.31 17.61 -17.94
C ASP A 90 21.08 17.23 -17.10
N GLU A 91 21.23 17.20 -15.78
CA GLU A 91 20.12 16.86 -14.89
C GLU A 91 19.23 18.09 -14.71
N ASP A 92 17.98 17.92 -15.14
CA ASP A 92 16.92 18.91 -15.12
C ASP A 92 16.73 19.50 -13.71
N PRO A 93 16.84 20.83 -13.52
CA PRO A 93 16.56 21.50 -12.24
C PRO A 93 15.22 21.10 -11.61
N ALA A 94 14.22 20.76 -12.43
CA ALA A 94 12.93 20.29 -11.96
C ALA A 94 13.02 18.95 -11.21
N PHE A 95 13.98 18.08 -11.56
CA PHE A 95 14.16 16.79 -10.89
C PHE A 95 14.63 16.96 -9.44
N TYR A 96 15.58 17.86 -9.21
CA TYR A 96 16.06 18.17 -7.85
C TYR A 96 14.98 18.80 -6.99
N GLU A 97 14.23 19.75 -7.55
CA GLU A 97 13.10 20.38 -6.86
C GLU A 97 12.04 19.34 -6.47
N HIS A 98 11.74 18.40 -7.38
CA HIS A 98 10.81 17.32 -7.12
C HIS A 98 11.28 16.38 -5.98
N ILE A 99 12.57 16.04 -5.91
CA ILE A 99 13.10 15.22 -4.80
C ILE A 99 12.95 15.95 -3.46
N VAL A 100 13.25 17.26 -3.42
CA VAL A 100 13.09 18.09 -2.22
C VAL A 100 11.63 18.15 -1.79
N GLN A 101 10.72 18.36 -2.75
CA GLN A 101 9.27 18.39 -2.48
C GLN A 101 8.79 17.06 -1.90
N ARG A 102 9.13 15.92 -2.53
CA ARG A 102 8.77 14.58 -2.03
C ARG A 102 9.28 14.32 -0.63
N THR A 103 10.51 14.74 -0.34
CA THR A 103 11.09 14.62 1.00
C THR A 103 10.26 15.37 2.04
N ASN A 104 9.92 16.63 1.76
CA ASN A 104 9.11 17.46 2.65
C ASN A 104 7.70 16.87 2.84
N ASP A 105 7.08 16.36 1.77
CA ASP A 105 5.77 15.70 1.85
C ASP A 105 5.83 14.44 2.73
N LEU A 106 6.90 13.65 2.61
CA LEU A 106 7.11 12.46 3.44
C LEU A 106 7.32 12.84 4.91
N PHE A 107 8.05 13.92 5.22
CA PHE A 107 8.19 14.43 6.58
C PHE A 107 6.86 14.85 7.20
N VAL A 108 6.00 15.52 6.43
CA VAL A 108 4.66 15.89 6.88
C VAL A 108 3.82 14.63 7.15
N LYS A 109 3.84 13.65 6.25
CA LYS A 109 3.13 12.37 6.42
C LYS A 109 3.58 11.59 7.66
N LEU A 110 4.87 11.69 8.02
CA LEU A 110 5.45 11.00 9.17
C LEU A 110 5.44 11.83 10.46
N ASN A 111 4.91 13.05 10.45
CA ASN A 111 4.98 14.00 11.56
C ASN A 111 6.41 14.23 12.09
N ILE A 112 7.41 14.19 11.19
CA ILE A 112 8.80 14.48 11.55
C ILE A 112 8.95 15.99 11.63
N THR A 113 9.08 16.52 12.86
CA THR A 113 9.22 17.95 13.13
C THR A 113 10.61 18.44 12.75
N THR A 114 10.79 18.75 11.47
CA THR A 114 12.03 19.32 10.92
C THR A 114 11.71 20.59 10.13
N ARG A 115 12.71 21.47 10.00
CA ARG A 115 12.61 22.62 9.11
C ARG A 115 12.48 22.09 7.66
N PRO A 116 11.55 22.62 6.85
CA PRO A 116 11.43 22.19 5.45
C PRO A 116 12.73 22.47 4.71
N ILE A 117 13.16 21.49 3.93
CA ILE A 117 14.37 21.56 3.11
C ILE A 117 14.06 22.46 1.92
N GLN A 118 14.92 23.46 1.69
CA GLN A 118 14.68 24.47 0.66
C GLN A 118 15.45 24.22 -0.64
N ALA A 119 16.55 23.48 -0.56
CA ALA A 119 17.43 23.23 -1.69
C ALA A 119 18.01 21.81 -1.63
N PHE A 120 18.37 21.26 -2.78
CA PHE A 120 18.87 19.90 -2.86
C PHE A 120 20.23 19.73 -2.17
N GLU A 121 21.06 20.77 -2.10
CA GLU A 121 22.34 20.72 -1.39
C GLU A 121 22.17 20.57 0.13
N GLU A 122 21.05 21.06 0.68
CA GLU A 122 20.69 20.86 2.09
C GLU A 122 20.24 19.41 2.32
N LEU A 123 19.49 18.84 1.37
CA LEU A 123 19.10 17.43 1.37
C LEU A 123 20.33 16.52 1.33
N GLN A 124 21.23 16.73 0.37
CA GLN A 124 22.46 15.95 0.20
C GLN A 124 23.29 15.89 1.49
N LYS A 125 23.46 17.03 2.18
CA LYS A 125 24.21 17.11 3.45
C LYS A 125 23.55 16.35 4.60
N SER A 126 22.24 16.11 4.51
CA SER A 126 21.45 15.50 5.57
C SER A 126 20.91 14.11 5.21
N ALA A 127 21.09 13.63 3.98
CA ALA A 127 20.46 12.44 3.42
C ALA A 127 20.59 11.19 4.32
N SER A 128 21.82 10.85 4.73
CA SER A 128 22.04 9.66 5.58
C SER A 128 21.38 9.78 6.95
N SER A 129 21.35 10.98 7.54
CA SER A 129 20.72 11.19 8.87
C SER A 129 19.20 11.24 8.76
N MET A 130 18.69 11.78 7.65
CA MET A 130 17.28 11.83 7.32
C MET A 130 16.70 10.42 7.16
N PHE A 131 17.34 9.53 6.39
CA PHE A 131 16.81 8.18 6.18
C PHE A 131 16.77 7.35 7.46
N VAL A 132 17.72 7.56 8.37
CA VAL A 132 17.64 6.99 9.73
C VAL A 132 16.39 7.51 10.44
N ALA A 133 16.16 8.83 10.45
CA ALA A 133 15.00 9.41 11.14
C ALA A 133 13.67 8.93 10.55
N ILE A 134 13.57 8.85 9.21
CA ILE A 134 12.40 8.29 8.50
C ILE A 134 12.17 6.85 8.92
N PHE A 135 13.19 5.99 8.85
CA PHE A 135 13.07 4.58 9.23
C PHE A 135 12.60 4.42 10.68
N GLU A 136 13.26 5.11 11.61
CA GLU A 136 12.94 4.98 13.04
C GLU A 136 11.51 5.45 13.36
N THR A 137 11.04 6.48 12.65
CA THR A 137 9.68 7.01 12.80
C THR A 137 8.65 6.07 12.17
N LEU A 138 8.91 5.56 10.98
CA LEU A 138 7.98 4.69 10.24
C LEU A 138 7.70 3.38 10.99
N PHE A 139 8.75 2.75 11.52
CA PHE A 139 8.66 1.47 12.23
C PHE A 139 8.50 1.62 13.74
N ASN A 140 8.60 2.84 14.28
CA ASN A 140 8.62 3.13 15.72
C ASN A 140 9.69 2.28 16.47
N VAL A 141 10.85 2.08 15.84
CA VAL A 141 11.97 1.26 16.34
C VAL A 141 13.25 2.08 16.27
N ARG A 142 14.15 1.88 17.25
CA ARG A 142 15.47 2.50 17.24
C ARG A 142 16.50 1.60 16.58
N LEU A 143 17.12 2.07 15.50
CA LEU A 143 18.17 1.34 14.80
C LEU A 143 19.41 1.19 15.69
N LYS A 144 19.88 -0.05 15.83
CA LYS A 144 21.10 -0.39 16.57
C LYS A 144 22.32 0.08 15.78
N ASN A 145 23.40 0.41 16.48
CA ASN A 145 24.71 0.77 15.90
C ASN A 145 24.76 2.06 15.06
N VAL A 146 23.67 2.84 14.99
CA VAL A 146 23.69 4.15 14.33
C VAL A 146 24.59 5.14 15.08
N ILE A 147 25.51 5.75 14.34
CA ILE A 147 26.40 6.80 14.85
C ILE A 147 25.63 8.12 14.88
N ARG A 148 25.17 8.53 16.07
CA ARG A 148 24.29 9.72 16.24
C ARG A 148 24.98 11.07 16.12
N LYS A 149 26.31 11.08 16.20
CA LYS A 149 27.15 12.27 16.02
C LYS A 149 28.21 11.94 14.98
N PRO A 150 27.82 11.75 13.71
CA PRO A 150 28.78 11.43 12.66
C PRO A 150 29.80 12.58 12.54
N ARG A 151 31.08 12.23 12.47
CA ARG A 151 32.20 13.20 12.38
C ARG A 151 33.00 13.01 11.10
N VAL A 152 33.03 11.79 10.59
CA VAL A 152 33.78 11.41 9.40
C VAL A 152 32.80 10.93 8.34
N VAL A 153 33.16 11.09 7.07
CA VAL A 153 32.42 10.61 5.89
C VAL A 153 31.94 9.16 6.05
N THR A 154 32.82 8.29 6.54
CA THR A 154 32.55 6.88 6.78
C THR A 154 31.37 6.64 7.72
N ASP A 155 31.14 7.54 8.68
CA ASP A 155 30.03 7.42 9.63
C ASP A 155 28.67 7.60 8.94
N TYR A 156 28.59 8.51 7.97
CA TYR A 156 27.38 8.75 7.19
C TYR A 156 27.07 7.57 6.26
N ILE A 157 28.09 7.06 5.57
CA ILE A 157 27.99 5.87 4.71
C ILE A 157 27.53 4.66 5.53
N THR A 158 28.14 4.46 6.71
CA THR A 158 27.77 3.37 7.63
C THR A 158 26.32 3.50 8.07
N ASN A 159 25.88 4.70 8.44
CA ASN A 159 24.48 4.94 8.82
C ASN A 159 23.50 4.66 7.68
N ALA A 160 23.82 5.06 6.44
CA ALA A 160 22.98 4.76 5.27
C ALA A 160 22.89 3.25 5.01
N ASN A 161 24.02 2.53 5.06
CA ASN A 161 24.08 1.08 4.91
C ASN A 161 23.27 0.35 6.00
N LEU A 162 23.27 0.85 7.24
CA LEU A 162 22.45 0.28 8.32
C LEU A 162 20.95 0.36 8.01
N VAL A 163 20.49 1.47 7.44
CA VAL A 163 19.08 1.62 7.04
C VAL A 163 18.72 0.63 5.94
N MET A 164 19.57 0.50 4.92
CA MET A 164 19.34 -0.43 3.81
C MET A 164 19.37 -1.89 4.29
N THR A 165 20.31 -2.24 5.16
CA THR A 165 20.39 -3.58 5.77
C THR A 165 19.10 -3.88 6.53
N ALA A 166 18.66 -2.95 7.39
CA ALA A 166 17.43 -3.11 8.15
C ALA A 166 16.19 -3.22 7.26
N LEU A 167 16.12 -2.45 6.16
CA LEU A 167 15.04 -2.57 5.18
C LEU A 167 15.05 -3.94 4.50
N SER A 168 16.21 -4.41 4.03
CA SER A 168 16.36 -5.72 3.37
C SER A 168 16.05 -6.91 4.28
N GLU A 169 16.31 -6.78 5.59
CA GLU A 169 15.93 -7.80 6.57
C GLU A 169 14.42 -7.80 6.85
N SER A 170 13.79 -6.62 6.80
CA SER A 170 12.38 -6.44 7.12
C SER A 170 11.44 -6.67 5.94
N LEU A 171 11.94 -6.60 4.70
CA LEU A 171 11.16 -6.63 3.48
C LEU A 171 11.85 -7.53 2.44
N PRO A 172 11.10 -8.35 1.70
CA PRO A 172 11.65 -9.19 0.63
C PRO A 172 11.92 -8.35 -0.64
N ILE A 173 12.68 -7.26 -0.52
CA ILE A 173 13.06 -6.37 -1.61
C ILE A 173 14.57 -6.44 -1.76
N ASP A 174 15.05 -6.73 -2.97
CA ASP A 174 16.47 -6.62 -3.26
C ASP A 174 16.87 -5.14 -3.32
N LEU A 175 17.79 -4.75 -2.44
CA LEU A 175 18.35 -3.39 -2.35
C LEU A 175 19.81 -3.35 -2.78
N SER A 176 20.31 -4.38 -3.47
CA SER A 176 21.69 -4.49 -3.95
C SER A 176 22.12 -3.36 -4.88
N PHE A 177 21.16 -2.72 -5.56
CA PHE A 177 21.37 -1.58 -6.45
C PHE A 177 21.59 -0.24 -5.72
N LEU A 178 21.35 -0.20 -4.40
CA LEU A 178 21.56 0.98 -3.57
C LEU A 178 22.90 0.88 -2.83
N SER A 179 23.66 1.96 -2.82
CA SER A 179 24.90 2.08 -2.05
C SER A 179 24.82 3.24 -1.06
N GLY A 180 25.25 3.00 0.18
CA GLY A 180 25.36 4.05 1.18
C GLY A 180 26.40 5.11 0.82
N GLU A 181 27.37 4.75 -0.04
CA GLU A 181 28.33 5.70 -0.59
C GLU A 181 27.66 6.69 -1.55
N ASP A 182 26.80 6.21 -2.44
CA ASP A 182 26.10 7.07 -3.41
C ASP A 182 25.04 7.94 -2.72
N ILE A 183 24.35 7.41 -1.70
CA ILE A 183 23.46 8.19 -0.83
C ILE A 183 24.22 9.32 -0.12
N TYR A 184 25.41 9.03 0.42
CA TYR A 184 26.25 10.05 1.05
C TYR A 184 26.77 11.09 0.05
N ARG A 185 27.17 10.64 -1.15
CA ARG A 185 27.61 11.53 -2.24
C ARG A 185 26.46 12.39 -2.77
N GLY A 186 25.22 12.09 -2.41
CA GLY A 186 24.05 12.85 -2.83
C GLY A 186 23.61 12.52 -4.24
N ASP A 187 23.85 11.30 -4.70
CA ASP A 187 23.32 10.84 -5.98
C ASP A 187 21.79 10.98 -5.96
N PRO A 188 21.23 11.86 -6.81
CA PRO A 188 19.81 12.19 -6.78
C PRO A 188 18.94 10.99 -7.18
N VAL A 189 19.43 10.11 -8.06
CA VAL A 189 18.73 8.89 -8.46
C VAL A 189 18.63 7.93 -7.27
N GLN A 190 19.71 7.77 -6.52
CA GLN A 190 19.75 6.89 -5.34
C GLN A 190 18.89 7.43 -4.19
N ILE A 191 18.92 8.75 -3.95
CA ILE A 191 18.03 9.41 -2.98
C ILE A 191 16.56 9.24 -3.40
N HIS A 192 16.26 9.43 -4.69
CA HIS A 192 14.93 9.25 -5.24
C HIS A 192 14.42 7.81 -5.04
N HIS A 193 15.25 6.80 -5.33
CA HIS A 193 14.88 5.40 -5.12
C HIS A 193 14.60 5.09 -3.64
N MET A 194 15.45 5.57 -2.73
CA MET A 194 15.20 5.40 -1.29
C MET A 194 13.90 6.05 -0.83
N LEU A 195 13.59 7.26 -1.31
CA LEU A 195 12.30 7.92 -1.03
C LEU A 195 11.12 7.13 -1.57
N SER A 196 11.21 6.62 -2.80
CA SER A 196 10.16 5.78 -3.40
C SER A 196 9.88 4.52 -2.60
N ILE A 197 10.92 3.89 -2.03
CA ILE A 197 10.75 2.75 -1.12
C ILE A 197 10.00 3.18 0.14
N PHE A 198 10.44 4.25 0.81
CA PHE A 198 9.79 4.72 2.04
C PHE A 198 8.34 5.19 1.85
N GLU A 199 8.05 5.87 0.74
CA GLU A 199 6.69 6.28 0.41
C GLU A 199 5.78 5.07 0.15
N SER A 200 6.29 4.07 -0.58
CA SER A 200 5.57 2.81 -0.81
C SER A 200 5.26 2.09 0.50
N LEU A 201 6.25 2.03 1.41
CA LEU A 201 6.07 1.42 2.73
C LEU A 201 5.09 2.19 3.60
N TRP A 202 5.15 3.52 3.59
CA TRP A 202 4.17 4.33 4.29
C TRP A 202 2.76 4.10 3.76
N ALA A 203 2.57 4.04 2.44
CA ALA A 203 1.28 3.76 1.83
C ALA A 203 0.75 2.37 2.20
N GLN A 204 1.61 1.36 2.31
CA GLN A 204 1.24 0.01 2.73
C GLN A 204 0.89 -0.07 4.23
N LEU A 205 1.66 0.59 5.09
CA LEU A 205 1.49 0.52 6.55
C LEU A 205 0.36 1.42 7.07
N TYR A 206 0.18 2.59 6.46
CA TYR A 206 -0.65 3.69 6.96
C TYR A 206 -1.59 4.29 5.91
N GLY A 207 -1.56 3.84 4.66
CA GLY A 207 -2.48 4.32 3.63
C GLY A 207 -3.94 3.93 3.90
N PRO A 208 -4.91 4.58 3.23
CA PRO A 208 -6.35 4.39 3.47
C PRO A 208 -6.79 2.92 3.30
N ALA A 209 -6.18 2.18 2.37
CA ALA A 209 -6.43 0.74 2.19
C ALA A 209 -6.03 -0.10 3.42
N SER A 210 -4.98 0.30 4.14
CA SER A 210 -4.55 -0.35 5.40
C SER A 210 -5.49 0.00 6.56
N ALA A 211 -6.08 1.20 6.56
CA ALA A 211 -7.07 1.60 7.55
C ALA A 211 -8.39 0.83 7.39
N GLU A 212 -8.83 0.53 6.17
CA GLU A 212 -10.01 -0.31 5.89
C GLU A 212 -9.79 -1.78 6.28
N LEU A 213 -8.59 -2.31 6.05
CA LEU A 213 -8.17 -3.65 6.51
C LEU A 213 -8.07 -3.75 8.05
N LYS A 214 -7.60 -2.70 8.72
CA LYS A 214 -7.55 -2.63 10.20
C LYS A 214 -8.94 -2.41 10.81
N ALA A 215 -9.82 -1.63 10.16
CA ALA A 215 -11.20 -1.44 10.59
C ALA A 215 -12.00 -2.76 10.54
N SER A 216 -11.86 -3.53 9.45
CA SER A 216 -12.50 -4.85 9.30
C SER A 216 -11.92 -5.94 10.24
N ALA A 217 -10.64 -5.85 10.60
CA ALA A 217 -10.05 -6.70 11.64
C ALA A 217 -10.54 -6.34 13.06
N SER A 218 -10.83 -5.07 13.34
CA SER A 218 -11.35 -4.64 14.65
C SER A 218 -12.83 -4.98 14.87
N GLU A 219 -13.64 -5.04 13.81
CA GLU A 219 -15.04 -5.48 13.91
C GLU A 219 -15.15 -6.97 14.24
N SER A 220 -14.18 -7.79 13.80
CA SER A 220 -14.16 -9.23 14.06
C SER A 220 -13.72 -9.60 15.49
N GLU A 221 -12.91 -8.78 16.17
CA GLU A 221 -12.61 -8.95 17.61
C GLU A 221 -13.78 -8.48 18.51
N SER A 222 -14.57 -7.48 18.10
CA SER A 222 -15.74 -7.03 18.87
C SER A 222 -16.87 -8.07 18.93
N LEU A 223 -16.95 -8.96 17.92
CA LEU A 223 -17.95 -10.03 17.85
C LEU A 223 -17.58 -11.28 18.64
N GLN A 224 -16.32 -11.43 19.07
CA GLN A 224 -15.90 -12.54 19.95
C GLN A 224 -16.07 -12.21 21.45
N SER A 225 -16.19 -10.93 21.82
CA SER A 225 -16.43 -10.52 23.22
C SER A 225 -17.91 -10.58 23.64
N SER A 226 -18.87 -10.74 22.72
CA SER A 226 -20.30 -10.79 23.04
C SER A 226 -20.86 -12.20 23.24
N PHE A 227 -20.05 -13.25 23.05
CA PHE A 227 -20.49 -14.66 23.06
C PHE A 227 -20.20 -15.43 24.36
N HIS A 228 -19.73 -14.77 25.42
CA HIS A 228 -19.49 -15.39 26.74
C HIS A 228 -20.16 -14.65 27.90
N ALA A 229 -21.44 -14.30 27.75
CA ALA A 229 -22.32 -13.98 28.87
C ALA A 229 -23.60 -14.81 28.76
N GLU A 230 -23.44 -16.13 28.79
CA GLU A 230 -24.51 -17.09 28.95
C GLU A 230 -24.79 -17.30 30.45
N THR A 231 -26.06 -17.15 30.80
CA THR A 231 -26.82 -17.92 31.81
C THR A 231 -26.26 -18.13 33.21
N ASP A 232 -26.97 -17.58 34.18
CA ASP A 232 -27.49 -18.20 35.41
C ASP A 232 -28.18 -17.06 36.18
N GLY A 233 -29.41 -17.07 36.68
CA GLY A 233 -30.26 -18.13 37.19
C GLY A 233 -30.91 -17.58 38.49
N LYS A 234 -32.17 -17.96 38.74
CA LYS A 234 -32.90 -17.93 40.04
C LYS A 234 -33.66 -16.68 40.50
N SER A 235 -34.99 -16.81 40.37
CA SER A 235 -36.00 -16.90 41.45
C SER A 235 -35.95 -15.94 42.64
N GLY A 236 -37.05 -15.25 42.89
CA GLY A 236 -37.34 -14.67 44.20
C GLY A 236 -38.70 -13.97 44.24
N ALA A 237 -39.65 -14.60 44.93
CA ALA A 237 -40.98 -14.09 45.25
C ALA A 237 -40.93 -12.75 46.01
N ASN A 238 -41.96 -11.89 45.88
CA ASN A 238 -42.70 -11.47 47.07
C ASN A 238 -44.06 -10.84 46.76
N ALA A 239 -45.04 -11.23 47.56
CA ALA A 239 -46.40 -10.72 47.60
C ALA A 239 -46.58 -9.79 48.82
N GLY A 240 -47.19 -8.61 48.59
CA GLY A 240 -47.85 -7.74 49.58
C GLY A 240 -46.98 -7.10 50.70
N PRO A 241 -47.57 -6.30 51.63
CA PRO A 241 -48.97 -5.83 51.69
C PRO A 241 -49.20 -4.36 52.22
N MET A 242 -50.47 -3.92 52.16
CA MET A 242 -51.26 -3.15 53.16
C MET A 242 -51.03 -1.65 53.53
N SER A 243 -52.20 -1.01 53.75
CA SER A 243 -52.55 0.12 54.66
C SER A 243 -52.62 1.54 54.06
N GLY A 244 -53.63 2.39 54.30
CA GLY A 244 -54.84 2.36 55.16
C GLY A 244 -55.86 3.41 54.66
N VAL A 245 -57.18 3.21 54.74
CA VAL A 245 -58.12 3.42 55.88
C VAL A 245 -58.05 4.81 56.53
N THR A 246 -59.08 5.64 56.31
CA THR A 246 -59.87 6.28 57.38
C THR A 246 -61.30 6.53 56.91
N ALA A 247 -62.24 6.06 57.72
CA ALA A 247 -63.69 6.25 57.61
C ALA A 247 -64.18 7.10 58.80
N SER A 248 -65.21 7.92 58.58
CA SER A 248 -66.21 8.42 59.56
C SER A 248 -67.10 9.43 58.83
N GLY A 249 -68.43 9.51 58.92
CA GLY A 249 -69.39 8.94 59.85
C GLY A 249 -70.47 10.02 60.17
N GLY A 250 -71.76 9.63 60.18
CA GLY A 250 -72.92 10.41 60.66
C GLY A 250 -73.82 10.93 59.54
N HIS A 251 -75.05 10.49 59.27
CA HIS A 251 -76.14 9.77 59.96
C HIS A 251 -76.98 10.55 60.99
N LEU A 252 -78.25 10.76 60.59
CA LEU A 252 -79.54 11.02 61.28
C LEU A 252 -79.85 12.35 62.00
N GLY A 253 -81.06 12.85 61.69
CA GLY A 253 -82.04 13.24 62.73
C GLY A 253 -82.86 14.50 62.46
N PRO A 254 -84.19 14.39 62.21
CA PRO A 254 -85.16 15.50 62.29
C PRO A 254 -85.82 15.58 63.68
N GLY A 255 -86.31 16.76 64.09
CA GLY A 255 -87.07 16.90 65.35
C GLY A 255 -87.57 18.31 65.68
N ASN A 256 -88.85 18.56 65.40
CA ASN A 256 -89.79 19.38 66.21
C ASN A 256 -90.23 18.50 67.43
N PRO A 257 -90.92 18.92 68.55
CA PRO A 257 -91.97 19.95 68.67
C PRO A 257 -92.20 20.67 70.05
N GLY A 258 -93.18 21.60 70.08
CA GLY A 258 -94.11 21.90 71.20
C GLY A 258 -93.63 22.84 72.33
N SER A 259 -94.46 23.52 73.13
CA SER A 259 -95.91 23.75 73.25
C SER A 259 -96.17 24.66 74.50
N PHE A 260 -97.45 24.97 74.80
CA PHE A 260 -98.05 25.63 76.00
C PHE A 260 -97.99 27.17 76.11
N ALA A 261 -99.06 27.98 76.11
CA ALA A 261 -100.43 27.99 76.67
C ALA A 261 -100.53 28.38 78.16
N GLN A 262 -101.30 29.46 78.48
CA GLN A 262 -102.22 29.69 79.65
C GLN A 262 -102.47 31.23 79.84
N VAL A 263 -103.53 31.83 80.43
CA VAL A 263 -104.99 31.63 80.58
C VAL A 263 -105.60 32.95 81.17
N ARG A 264 -106.89 33.14 80.88
CA ARG A 264 -107.93 34.08 81.37
C ARG A 264 -107.95 34.48 82.87
N GLY A 265 -108.68 35.58 83.13
CA GLY A 265 -109.39 35.82 84.39
C GLY A 265 -110.29 37.07 84.36
N GLU A 266 -111.56 36.88 83.97
CA GLU A 266 -112.70 37.79 84.23
C GLU A 266 -113.27 37.51 85.62
N ALA A 267 -113.79 38.53 86.33
CA ALA A 267 -114.74 38.33 87.43
C ALA A 267 -115.67 39.55 87.61
N ASP A 268 -116.95 39.22 87.68
CA ASP A 268 -118.14 40.04 87.77
C ASP A 268 -118.28 40.90 89.03
N VAL A 269 -119.00 42.01 88.91
CA VAL A 269 -119.59 42.73 90.07
C VAL A 269 -121.08 42.95 89.81
N ALA A 270 -121.87 41.90 90.03
CA ALA A 270 -123.32 41.93 90.17
C ALA A 270 -123.79 42.45 91.56
N GLY A 271 -122.91 43.09 92.35
CA GLY A 271 -123.18 43.47 93.75
C GLY A 271 -123.59 44.93 94.01
N LEU A 272 -123.62 45.81 93.00
CA LEU A 272 -123.73 47.27 93.24
C LEU A 272 -125.12 47.89 92.97
N LYS A 273 -126.14 47.09 92.68
CA LYS A 273 -127.50 47.62 92.40
C LYS A 273 -128.39 47.75 93.63
N VAL A 274 -128.04 47.12 94.76
CA VAL A 274 -128.87 47.09 95.98
C VAL A 274 -128.58 48.26 96.95
N LEU A 275 -127.47 49.00 96.78
CA LEU A 275 -127.11 50.13 97.65
C LEU A 275 -127.56 51.51 97.13
N ALA A 276 -128.08 51.60 95.90
CA ALA A 276 -128.49 52.87 95.29
C ALA A 276 -129.86 53.40 95.78
N GLU A 277 -130.70 52.54 96.38
CA GLU A 277 -132.07 52.90 96.76
C GLU A 277 -132.23 53.42 98.20
N ARG A 278 -131.22 53.29 99.06
CA ARG A 278 -131.34 53.64 100.49
C ARG A 278 -130.57 54.89 100.94
N TYR A 279 -129.55 55.35 100.20
CA TYR A 279 -128.76 56.57 100.55
C TYR A 279 -128.15 57.30 99.31
N PRO A 280 -128.92 58.16 98.60
CA PRO A 280 -128.50 58.77 97.32
C PRO A 280 -127.29 59.73 97.38
N SER A 281 -126.95 60.28 98.55
CA SER A 281 -125.89 61.30 98.69
C SER A 281 -124.47 60.71 98.80
N ILE A 282 -124.32 59.45 99.23
CA ILE A 282 -123.01 58.78 99.35
C ILE A 282 -122.62 58.08 98.04
N TYR A 283 -123.60 57.68 97.22
CA TYR A 283 -123.37 56.96 95.95
C TYR A 283 -122.71 57.85 94.87
N ARG A 284 -122.97 59.18 94.85
CA ARG A 284 -122.37 60.11 93.87
C ARG A 284 -120.88 60.38 94.10
N SER A 285 -120.40 60.43 95.35
CA SER A 285 -119.00 60.77 95.65
C SER A 285 -118.04 59.59 95.45
N VAL A 286 -118.50 58.36 95.68
CA VAL A 286 -117.73 57.13 95.42
C VAL A 286 -117.64 56.82 93.92
N TRP A 287 -118.75 57.00 93.16
CA TRP A 287 -118.75 56.80 91.71
C TRP A 287 -117.90 57.80 90.93
N ALA A 288 -117.80 59.06 91.39
CA ALA A 288 -116.94 60.06 90.78
C ALA A 288 -115.44 59.70 90.95
N LYS A 289 -115.04 59.23 92.15
CA LYS A 289 -113.66 58.78 92.41
C LYS A 289 -113.31 57.50 91.65
N GLN A 290 -114.25 56.54 91.53
CA GLN A 290 -114.04 55.30 90.76
C GLN A 290 -113.85 55.58 89.26
N ARG A 291 -114.61 56.51 88.66
CA ARG A 291 -114.43 56.89 87.24
C ARG A 291 -113.10 57.59 86.98
N ALA A 292 -112.69 58.52 87.86
CA ALA A 292 -111.42 59.21 87.72
C ALA A 292 -110.24 58.21 87.80
N ALA A 293 -110.28 57.28 88.76
CA ALA A 293 -109.27 56.23 88.90
C ALA A 293 -109.25 55.24 87.72
N SER A 294 -110.42 54.91 87.14
CA SER A 294 -110.52 54.02 85.98
C SER A 294 -110.06 54.68 84.68
N ALA A 295 -110.33 55.98 84.52
CA ALA A 295 -109.85 56.78 83.38
C ALA A 295 -108.32 56.92 83.39
N GLN A 296 -107.73 57.13 84.58
CA GLN A 296 -106.28 57.21 84.76
C GLN A 296 -105.58 55.88 84.48
N ARG A 297 -106.15 54.74 84.92
CA ARG A 297 -105.61 53.39 84.58
C ARG A 297 -105.68 53.11 83.08
N ARG A 298 -106.75 53.51 82.39
CA ARG A 298 -106.85 53.36 80.92
C ARG A 298 -105.86 54.23 80.15
N GLN A 299 -105.55 55.43 80.63
CA GLN A 299 -104.50 56.28 80.02
C GLN A 299 -103.09 55.71 80.25
N MET A 300 -102.81 55.16 81.43
CA MET A 300 -101.51 54.53 81.71
C MET A 300 -101.32 53.20 80.94
N SER A 301 -102.38 52.40 80.76
CA SER A 301 -102.35 51.20 79.91
C SER A 301 -102.10 51.56 78.45
N ARG A 302 -102.82 52.53 77.88
CA ARG A 302 -102.60 52.95 76.48
C ARG A 302 -101.17 53.46 76.24
N LYS A 303 -100.55 54.13 77.21
CA LYS A 303 -99.14 54.55 77.14
C LYS A 303 -98.17 53.38 77.28
N ALA A 304 -98.48 52.40 78.13
CA ALA A 304 -97.67 51.18 78.27
C ALA A 304 -97.76 50.28 77.03
N ASP A 305 -98.96 50.08 76.48
CA ASP A 305 -99.21 49.29 75.27
C ASP A 305 -98.58 49.94 74.03
N ALA A 306 -98.60 51.28 73.93
CA ALA A 306 -97.88 52.03 72.90
C ALA A 306 -96.35 51.86 73.03
N SER A 307 -95.80 51.88 74.25
CA SER A 307 -94.36 51.64 74.49
C SER A 307 -93.93 50.19 74.20
N VAL A 308 -94.81 49.22 74.44
CA VAL A 308 -94.54 47.81 74.12
C VAL A 308 -94.63 47.59 72.60
N ALA A 309 -95.57 48.25 71.92
CA ALA A 309 -95.68 48.21 70.46
C ALA A 309 -94.44 48.83 69.77
N THR A 310 -93.92 49.97 70.25
CA THR A 310 -92.70 50.57 69.70
C THR A 310 -91.47 49.68 69.93
N LYS A 311 -91.32 49.08 71.12
CA LYS A 311 -90.24 48.12 71.41
C LYS A 311 -90.34 46.84 70.58
N ARG A 312 -91.55 46.36 70.24
CA ARG A 312 -91.73 45.21 69.34
C ARG A 312 -91.28 45.56 67.92
N LEU A 313 -91.68 46.72 67.41
CA LEU A 313 -91.23 47.24 66.11
C LEU A 313 -89.72 47.41 66.05
N GLU A 314 -89.10 47.94 67.11
CA GLU A 314 -87.65 48.09 67.20
C GLU A 314 -86.93 46.73 67.21
N ASN A 315 -87.44 45.76 67.97
CA ASN A 315 -86.92 44.39 67.96
C ASN A 315 -87.09 43.69 66.61
N ASP A 316 -88.20 43.92 65.90
CA ASP A 316 -88.42 43.35 64.57
C ASP A 316 -87.51 44.00 63.53
N LEU A 317 -87.29 45.31 63.60
CA LEU A 317 -86.30 46.01 62.78
C LEU A 317 -84.88 45.50 63.03
N ASP A 318 -84.50 45.25 64.28
CA ASP A 318 -83.20 44.64 64.63
C ASP A 318 -83.07 43.20 64.12
N ARG A 319 -84.16 42.42 64.12
CA ARG A 319 -84.20 41.08 63.52
C ARG A 319 -84.00 41.14 62.01
N TYR A 320 -84.69 42.06 61.32
CA TYR A 320 -84.51 42.26 59.89
C TYR A 320 -83.10 42.74 59.56
N ARG A 321 -82.52 43.64 60.36
CA ARG A 321 -81.14 44.12 60.19
C ARG A 321 -80.13 43.00 60.34
N LYS A 322 -80.25 42.17 61.39
CA LYS A 322 -79.36 41.00 61.61
C LYS A 322 -79.54 39.93 60.51
N ALA A 323 -80.76 39.67 60.07
CA ALA A 323 -81.03 38.74 58.98
C ALA A 323 -80.41 39.21 57.66
N TYR A 324 -80.53 40.51 57.36
CA TYR A 324 -79.89 41.12 56.19
C TYR A 324 -78.36 41.07 56.28
N GLU A 325 -77.79 41.34 57.45
CA GLU A 325 -76.34 41.24 57.68
C GLU A 325 -75.82 39.81 57.47
N ILE A 326 -76.55 38.79 57.94
CA ILE A 326 -76.21 37.38 57.69
C ILE A 326 -76.27 37.08 56.20
N LEU A 327 -77.31 37.53 55.49
CA LEU A 327 -77.48 37.32 54.05
C LEU A 327 -76.32 37.92 53.24
N VAL A 328 -75.90 39.14 53.60
CA VAL A 328 -74.75 39.82 52.98
C VAL A 328 -73.46 39.03 53.25
N LYS A 329 -73.21 38.62 54.50
CA LYS A 329 -72.02 37.82 54.85
C LYS A 329 -72.00 36.47 54.15
N THR A 330 -73.14 35.79 53.97
CA THR A 330 -73.22 34.54 53.21
C THR A 330 -72.95 34.77 51.73
N HIS A 331 -73.52 35.83 51.14
CA HIS A 331 -73.27 36.16 49.75
C HIS A 331 -71.80 36.51 49.49
N GLU A 332 -71.17 37.30 50.37
CA GLU A 332 -69.73 37.58 50.30
C GLU A 332 -68.88 36.31 50.45
N ALA A 333 -69.24 35.40 51.36
CA ALA A 333 -68.53 34.13 51.52
C ALA A 333 -68.66 33.24 50.27
N GLU A 334 -69.82 33.24 49.62
CA GLU A 334 -70.05 32.55 48.35
C GLU A 334 -69.23 33.17 47.22
N VAL A 335 -69.20 34.50 47.10
CA VAL A 335 -68.37 35.21 46.12
C VAL A 335 -66.88 34.92 46.35
N ARG A 336 -66.41 34.90 47.60
CA ARG A 336 -65.03 34.51 47.94
C ARG A 336 -64.74 33.05 47.57
N LYS A 337 -65.66 32.12 47.86
CA LYS A 337 -65.53 30.70 47.47
C LYS A 337 -65.53 30.54 45.95
N ALA A 338 -66.40 31.25 45.23
CA ALA A 338 -66.44 31.26 43.77
C ALA A 338 -65.14 31.81 43.17
N SER A 339 -64.61 32.92 43.72
CA SER A 339 -63.31 33.49 43.31
C SER A 339 -62.15 32.50 43.54
N LEU A 340 -62.10 31.82 44.69
CA LEU A 340 -61.08 30.81 44.96
C LEU A 340 -61.19 29.59 44.05
N ARG A 341 -62.42 29.13 43.75
CA ARG A 341 -62.66 28.06 42.77
C ARG A 341 -62.21 28.48 41.37
N ALA A 342 -62.54 29.70 40.94
CA ALA A 342 -62.09 30.25 39.66
C ALA A 342 -60.56 30.35 39.57
N LYS A 343 -59.89 30.82 40.63
CA LYS A 343 -58.41 30.85 40.70
C LYS A 343 -57.80 29.45 40.62
N ARG A 344 -58.39 28.44 41.28
CA ARG A 344 -57.92 27.05 41.20
C ARG A 344 -58.15 26.47 39.80
N ALA A 345 -59.32 26.71 39.21
CA ALA A 345 -59.63 26.28 37.84
C ALA A 345 -58.69 26.90 36.81
N ALA A 346 -58.39 28.21 36.92
CA ALA A 346 -57.44 28.88 36.06
C ALA A 346 -56.01 28.30 36.21
N LYS A 347 -55.57 28.02 37.44
CA LYS A 347 -54.27 27.36 37.66
C LYS A 347 -54.22 25.97 37.02
N LEU A 348 -55.24 25.14 37.20
CA LEU A 348 -55.31 23.82 36.57
C LEU A 348 -55.33 23.92 35.04
N ALA A 349 -56.08 24.88 34.47
CA ALA A 349 -56.10 25.11 33.02
C ALA A 349 -54.71 25.52 32.48
N THR A 350 -53.97 26.38 33.19
CA THR A 350 -52.59 26.72 32.79
C THR A 350 -51.62 25.55 32.92
N GLN A 351 -51.81 24.67 33.92
CA GLN A 351 -50.99 23.47 34.08
C GLN A 351 -51.31 22.44 32.98
N ALA A 352 -52.58 22.24 32.64
CA ALA A 352 -53.01 21.40 31.54
C ALA A 352 -52.43 21.89 30.21
N GLY A 353 -52.57 23.18 29.88
CA GLY A 353 -51.99 23.74 28.65
C GLY A 353 -50.46 23.62 28.57
N LYS A 354 -49.75 23.66 29.71
CA LYS A 354 -48.29 23.40 29.74
C LYS A 354 -47.95 21.93 29.46
N LEU A 355 -48.76 21.00 29.95
CA LEU A 355 -48.59 19.57 29.66
C LEU A 355 -48.88 19.28 28.19
N ASP A 356 -49.97 19.81 27.64
CA ASP A 356 -50.33 19.67 26.23
C ASP A 356 -49.22 20.24 25.33
N ALA A 357 -48.70 21.43 25.65
CA ALA A 357 -47.57 22.00 24.91
C ALA A 357 -46.28 21.16 25.02
N ARG A 358 -46.06 20.44 26.13
CA ARG A 358 -44.92 19.51 26.26
C ARG A 358 -45.14 18.25 25.43
N VAL A 359 -46.36 17.71 25.43
CA VAL A 359 -46.73 16.54 24.64
C VAL A 359 -46.61 16.85 23.15
N GLU A 360 -47.11 18.00 22.69
CA GLU A 360 -47.00 18.40 21.29
C GLU A 360 -45.55 18.65 20.86
N ARG A 361 -44.72 19.28 21.71
CA ARG A 361 -43.27 19.36 21.42
C ARG A 361 -42.59 18.00 21.36
N ALA A 362 -42.94 17.07 22.24
CA ALA A 362 -42.38 15.73 22.23
C ALA A 362 -42.82 14.95 20.97
N ARG A 363 -44.07 15.14 20.52
CA ARG A 363 -44.58 14.57 19.27
C ARG A 363 -43.88 15.15 18.05
N SER A 364 -43.75 16.48 17.96
CA SER A 364 -43.08 17.12 16.84
C SER A 364 -41.59 16.76 16.78
N ALA A 365 -40.93 16.65 17.92
CA ALA A 365 -39.53 16.20 18.00
C ALA A 365 -39.37 14.76 17.49
N ARG A 366 -40.24 13.83 17.93
CA ARG A 366 -40.22 12.44 17.44
C ARG A 366 -40.47 12.34 15.94
N LEU A 367 -41.41 13.12 15.41
CA LEU A 367 -41.68 13.15 13.98
C LEU A 367 -40.48 13.71 13.19
N GLY A 368 -39.79 14.72 13.72
CA GLY A 368 -38.55 15.23 13.13
C GLY A 368 -37.47 14.15 13.08
N GLU A 369 -37.22 13.49 14.21
CA GLU A 369 -36.23 12.40 14.31
C GLU A 369 -36.57 11.22 13.38
N GLU A 370 -37.85 10.82 13.27
CA GLU A 370 -38.28 9.78 12.34
C GLU A 370 -38.06 10.15 10.87
N LEU A 371 -38.22 11.43 10.51
CA LEU A 371 -37.97 11.92 9.15
C LEU A 371 -36.47 11.95 8.85
N GLU A 372 -35.65 12.46 9.78
CA GLU A 372 -34.20 12.46 9.65
C GLU A 372 -33.66 11.04 9.49
N ASN A 373 -34.12 10.09 10.31
CA ASN A 373 -33.75 8.68 10.20
C ASN A 373 -34.17 8.05 8.85
N LYS A 374 -35.33 8.44 8.30
CA LYS A 374 -35.76 8.01 6.96
C LYS A 374 -34.89 8.60 5.86
N GLU A 375 -34.47 9.85 5.99
CA GLU A 375 -33.56 10.50 5.03
C GLU A 375 -32.17 9.88 5.09
N GLN A 376 -31.62 9.67 6.29
CA GLN A 376 -30.34 9.00 6.49
C GLN A 376 -30.35 7.57 5.93
N SER A 377 -31.40 6.79 6.22
CA SER A 377 -31.51 5.43 5.68
C SER A 377 -31.66 5.40 4.15
N ARG A 378 -32.32 6.41 3.55
CA ARG A 378 -32.37 6.56 2.09
C ARG A 378 -31.02 6.93 1.51
N ALA A 379 -30.30 7.87 2.14
CA ALA A 379 -28.96 8.29 1.72
C ALA A 379 -27.97 7.11 1.78
N LEU A 380 -27.96 6.35 2.88
CA LEU A 380 -27.13 5.14 3.02
C LEU A 380 -27.46 4.10 1.95
N ARG A 381 -28.75 3.89 1.63
CA ARG A 381 -29.15 2.99 0.54
C ARG A 381 -28.70 3.48 -0.84
N GLN A 382 -28.62 4.79 -1.06
CA GLN A 382 -28.09 5.36 -2.30
C GLN A 382 -26.57 5.16 -2.38
N GLN A 383 -25.85 5.49 -1.30
CA GLN A 383 -24.40 5.28 -1.20
C GLN A 383 -24.02 3.82 -1.45
N ASN A 384 -24.72 2.86 -0.82
CA ASN A 384 -24.45 1.44 -1.04
C ASN A 384 -24.72 1.01 -2.49
N LYS A 385 -25.72 1.60 -3.18
CA LYS A 385 -25.97 1.31 -4.60
C LYS A 385 -24.88 1.88 -5.50
N GLU A 386 -24.43 3.10 -5.22
CA GLU A 386 -23.34 3.74 -5.93
C GLU A 386 -22.04 2.95 -5.73
N GLU A 387 -21.75 2.52 -4.51
CA GLU A 387 -20.60 1.69 -4.19
C GLU A 387 -20.61 0.36 -4.96
N VAL A 388 -21.75 -0.34 -4.98
CA VAL A 388 -21.90 -1.58 -5.76
C VAL A 388 -21.68 -1.33 -7.25
N LEU A 389 -22.20 -0.22 -7.79
CA LEU A 389 -21.98 0.17 -9.18
C LEU A 389 -20.49 0.43 -9.45
N VAL A 390 -19.83 1.22 -8.60
CA VAL A 390 -18.40 1.54 -8.71
C VAL A 390 -17.56 0.26 -8.66
N ARG A 391 -17.80 -0.63 -7.69
CA ARG A 391 -17.12 -1.93 -7.61
C ARG A 391 -17.31 -2.76 -8.88
N SER A 392 -18.52 -2.76 -9.45
CA SER A 392 -18.80 -3.49 -10.69
C SER A 392 -18.10 -2.88 -11.92
N LEU A 393 -18.04 -1.56 -12.02
CA LEU A 393 -17.34 -0.85 -13.10
C LEU A 393 -15.83 -1.03 -12.97
N PHE A 394 -15.30 -0.93 -11.76
CA PHE A 394 -13.89 -1.15 -11.48
C PHE A 394 -13.47 -2.59 -11.81
N SER A 395 -14.26 -3.58 -11.42
CA SER A 395 -14.00 -4.98 -11.80
C SER A 395 -14.01 -5.20 -13.31
N LYS A 396 -14.90 -4.53 -14.05
CA LYS A 396 -14.91 -4.58 -15.53
C LYS A 396 -13.68 -3.89 -16.12
N ALA A 397 -13.31 -2.71 -15.63
CA ALA A 397 -12.11 -2.00 -16.07
C ALA A 397 -10.84 -2.84 -15.84
N LEU A 398 -10.71 -3.48 -14.68
CA LEU A 398 -9.60 -4.39 -14.40
C LEU A 398 -9.55 -5.61 -15.31
N LYS A 399 -10.71 -6.14 -15.73
CA LYS A 399 -10.76 -7.25 -16.69
C LYS A 399 -10.27 -6.81 -18.06
N VAL A 400 -10.71 -5.64 -18.53
CA VAL A 400 -10.26 -5.07 -19.81
C VAL A 400 -8.76 -4.81 -19.78
N GLU A 401 -8.25 -4.21 -18.70
CA GLU A 401 -6.82 -3.94 -18.56
C GLU A 401 -6.00 -5.24 -18.54
N LYS A 402 -6.48 -6.25 -17.81
CA LYS A 402 -5.86 -7.58 -17.80
C LYS A 402 -5.83 -8.20 -19.20
N GLU A 403 -6.92 -8.13 -19.95
CA GLU A 403 -7.00 -8.64 -21.32
C GLU A 403 -6.05 -7.89 -22.25
N TYR A 404 -5.93 -6.57 -22.11
CA TYR A 404 -4.98 -5.74 -22.85
C TYR A 404 -3.53 -6.13 -22.58
N LEU A 405 -3.15 -6.27 -21.30
CA LEU A 405 -1.80 -6.69 -20.92
C LEU A 405 -1.46 -8.10 -21.39
N LEU A 406 -2.44 -9.02 -21.37
CA LEU A 406 -2.23 -10.37 -21.91
C LEU A 406 -2.00 -10.33 -23.42
N ALA A 407 -2.77 -9.55 -24.16
CA ALA A 407 -2.58 -9.39 -25.61
C ALA A 407 -1.24 -8.74 -25.95
N MET A 408 -0.80 -7.74 -25.17
CA MET A 408 0.52 -7.12 -25.34
C MET A 408 1.65 -8.13 -25.10
N ASN A 409 1.58 -8.90 -24.00
CA ASN A 409 2.57 -9.94 -23.71
C ASN A 409 2.60 -11.05 -24.77
N GLU A 410 1.45 -11.40 -25.33
CA GLU A 410 1.35 -12.36 -26.44
C GLU A 410 2.06 -11.84 -27.69
N GLN A 411 1.85 -10.57 -28.04
CA GLN A 411 2.58 -9.91 -29.14
C GLN A 411 4.10 -9.89 -28.92
N GLU A 412 4.55 -9.52 -27.73
CA GLU A 412 5.99 -9.54 -27.40
C GLU A 412 6.58 -10.95 -27.48
N ALA A 413 5.84 -11.96 -27.04
CA ALA A 413 6.27 -13.36 -27.14
C ALA A 413 6.34 -13.84 -28.60
N GLU A 414 5.38 -13.43 -29.44
CA GLU A 414 5.42 -13.70 -30.89
C GLU A 414 6.62 -13.02 -31.56
N GLU A 415 6.90 -11.77 -31.24
CA GLU A 415 8.06 -11.03 -31.77
C GLU A 415 9.39 -11.70 -31.35
N GLN A 416 9.50 -12.09 -30.08
CA GLN A 416 10.67 -12.84 -29.59
C GLN A 416 10.82 -14.18 -30.32
N ALA A 417 9.73 -14.91 -30.53
CA ALA A 417 9.75 -16.17 -31.27
C ALA A 417 10.19 -15.99 -32.74
N ILE A 418 9.78 -14.89 -33.39
CA ILE A 418 10.22 -14.54 -34.74
C ILE A 418 11.73 -14.24 -34.74
N LEU A 419 12.21 -13.42 -33.81
CA LEU A 419 13.64 -13.08 -33.70
C LEU A 419 14.49 -14.32 -33.44
N ASP A 420 14.05 -15.23 -32.58
CA ASP A 420 14.76 -16.47 -32.30
C ASP A 420 14.76 -17.41 -33.50
N LYS A 421 13.66 -17.47 -34.25
CA LYS A 421 13.63 -18.20 -35.52
C LYS A 421 14.62 -17.61 -36.53
N GLU A 422 14.67 -16.29 -36.69
CA GLU A 422 15.66 -15.66 -37.57
C GLU A 422 17.09 -15.93 -37.13
N ARG A 423 17.38 -15.92 -35.82
CA ARG A 423 18.69 -16.28 -35.29
C ARG A 423 19.05 -17.71 -35.65
N LEU A 424 18.14 -18.66 -35.47
CA LEU A 424 18.33 -20.07 -35.83
C LEU A 424 18.57 -20.23 -37.33
N ASP A 425 17.79 -19.55 -38.17
CA ASP A 425 17.95 -19.58 -39.63
C ASP A 425 19.32 -19.01 -40.05
N ARG A 426 19.77 -17.92 -39.41
CA ARG A 426 21.12 -17.38 -39.62
C ARG A 426 22.20 -18.37 -39.20
N PHE A 427 22.08 -18.99 -38.03
CA PHE A 427 23.03 -20.02 -37.60
C PHE A 427 23.08 -21.20 -38.56
N ALA A 428 21.92 -21.70 -39.01
CA ALA A 428 21.84 -22.78 -39.99
C ALA A 428 22.49 -22.38 -41.33
N SER A 429 22.30 -21.14 -41.79
CA SER A 429 22.95 -20.65 -43.02
C SER A 429 24.47 -20.58 -42.90
N ILE A 430 24.97 -20.17 -41.72
CA ILE A 430 26.41 -20.11 -41.42
C ILE A 430 26.99 -21.52 -41.33
N GLU A 431 26.30 -22.45 -40.67
CA GLU A 431 26.70 -23.85 -40.58
C GLU A 431 26.79 -24.49 -41.97
N ASN A 432 25.77 -24.30 -42.81
CA ASN A 432 25.79 -24.78 -44.19
C ASN A 432 26.94 -24.18 -45.01
N TYR A 433 27.23 -22.88 -44.85
CA TYR A 433 28.38 -22.24 -45.50
C TYR A 433 29.71 -22.87 -45.10
N TYR A 434 29.91 -23.17 -43.81
CA TYR A 434 31.13 -23.81 -43.35
C TYR A 434 31.24 -25.26 -43.81
N LEU A 435 30.13 -26.00 -43.81
CA LEU A 435 30.09 -27.36 -44.34
C LEU A 435 30.46 -27.42 -45.83
N ASP A 436 29.90 -26.53 -46.65
CA ASP A 436 30.23 -26.40 -48.08
C ASP A 436 31.70 -26.02 -48.28
N ARG A 437 32.21 -25.09 -47.48
CA ARG A 437 33.63 -24.70 -47.50
C ARG A 437 34.55 -25.87 -47.15
N GLU A 438 34.21 -26.66 -46.14
CA GLU A 438 34.96 -27.85 -45.79
C GLU A 438 34.91 -28.91 -46.89
N GLU A 439 33.76 -29.08 -47.54
CA GLU A 439 33.60 -30.00 -48.66
C GLU A 439 34.47 -29.59 -49.86
N MET A 440 34.46 -28.31 -50.25
CA MET A 440 35.35 -27.79 -51.30
C MET A 440 36.83 -28.00 -50.98
N LEU A 441 37.23 -27.85 -49.71
CA LEU A 441 38.61 -28.11 -49.28
C LEU A 441 38.94 -29.60 -49.34
N ARG A 442 38.04 -30.48 -48.89
CA ARG A 442 38.22 -31.94 -49.01
C ARG A 442 38.38 -32.34 -50.48
N GLU A 443 37.52 -31.84 -51.37
CA GLU A 443 37.60 -32.12 -52.80
C GLU A 443 38.96 -31.66 -53.37
N ARG A 444 39.39 -30.43 -53.06
CA ARG A 444 40.70 -29.91 -53.50
C ARG A 444 41.86 -30.78 -53.02
N MET A 445 41.87 -31.16 -51.74
CA MET A 445 42.89 -32.04 -51.17
C MET A 445 42.90 -33.41 -51.85
N THR A 446 41.72 -33.99 -52.13
CA THR A 446 41.66 -35.28 -52.85
C THR A 446 42.16 -35.17 -54.28
N LYS A 447 41.88 -34.06 -54.97
CA LYS A 447 42.38 -33.79 -56.32
C LYS A 447 43.89 -33.63 -56.33
N GLU A 448 44.42 -32.80 -55.44
CA GLU A 448 45.87 -32.59 -55.29
C GLU A 448 46.59 -33.91 -54.97
N ASN A 449 46.03 -34.74 -54.09
CA ASN A 449 46.59 -36.07 -53.81
C ASN A 449 46.59 -36.99 -55.04
N ARG A 450 45.54 -36.95 -55.87
CA ARG A 450 45.50 -37.70 -57.13
C ARG A 450 46.56 -37.19 -58.11
N ASP A 451 46.68 -35.88 -58.26
CA ASP A 451 47.64 -35.25 -59.17
C ASP A 451 49.09 -35.54 -58.72
N ASN A 452 49.36 -35.46 -57.41
CA ASN A 452 50.64 -35.84 -56.83
C ASN A 452 50.97 -37.33 -57.05
N ASN A 453 49.99 -38.23 -56.88
CA ASN A 453 50.19 -39.65 -57.16
C ASN A 453 50.52 -39.90 -58.65
N ILE A 454 49.85 -39.22 -59.58
CA ILE A 454 50.12 -39.32 -61.01
C ILE A 454 51.51 -38.77 -61.32
N ALA A 455 51.88 -37.61 -60.76
CA ALA A 455 53.20 -37.02 -60.93
C ALA A 455 54.32 -37.93 -60.40
N ASP A 456 54.12 -38.55 -59.25
CA ASP A 456 55.08 -39.49 -58.67
C ASP A 456 55.19 -40.78 -59.49
N GLN A 457 54.08 -41.29 -60.04
CA GLN A 457 54.12 -42.41 -60.98
C GLN A 457 54.90 -42.03 -62.25
N ALA A 458 54.65 -40.85 -62.82
CA ALA A 458 55.37 -40.36 -64.00
C ALA A 458 56.87 -40.20 -63.71
N ARG A 459 57.24 -39.65 -62.56
CA ARG A 459 58.65 -39.56 -62.11
C ARG A 459 59.30 -40.93 -62.00
N ARG A 460 58.62 -41.92 -61.42
CA ARG A 460 59.13 -43.30 -61.32
C ARG A 460 59.36 -43.93 -62.69
N ILE A 461 58.45 -43.72 -63.65
CA ILE A 461 58.59 -44.23 -65.01
C ILE A 461 59.78 -43.54 -65.71
N ALA A 462 59.90 -42.21 -65.60
CA ALA A 462 61.00 -41.46 -66.18
C ALA A 462 62.37 -41.88 -65.61
N LEU A 463 62.44 -42.12 -64.29
CA LEU A 463 63.65 -42.64 -63.65
C LEU A 463 64.03 -44.03 -64.17
N LYS A 464 63.06 -44.95 -64.31
CA LYS A 464 63.32 -46.28 -64.90
C LYS A 464 63.83 -46.19 -66.34
N GLN A 465 63.22 -45.34 -67.16
CA GLN A 465 63.68 -45.13 -68.54
C GLN A 465 65.12 -44.60 -68.57
N LEU A 466 65.49 -43.71 -67.65
CA LEU A 466 66.85 -43.21 -67.54
C LEU A 466 67.81 -44.30 -67.07
N GLU A 467 67.42 -45.12 -66.10
CA GLU A 467 68.20 -46.28 -65.64
C GLU A 467 68.44 -47.29 -66.77
N ASP A 468 67.40 -47.62 -67.54
CA ASP A 468 67.48 -48.53 -68.69
C ASP A 468 68.37 -47.94 -69.79
N ASN A 469 68.22 -46.65 -70.13
CA ASN A 469 69.08 -45.97 -71.08
C ASN A 469 70.56 -45.98 -70.64
N LEU A 470 70.83 -45.68 -69.36
CA LEU A 470 72.19 -45.76 -68.82
C LEU A 470 72.73 -47.19 -68.89
N ARG A 471 71.90 -48.19 -68.59
CA ARG A 471 72.27 -49.60 -68.65
C ARG A 471 72.62 -50.01 -70.09
N ASP A 472 71.81 -49.61 -71.05
CA ASP A 472 72.04 -49.86 -72.48
C ASP A 472 73.32 -49.15 -72.96
N GLU A 473 73.57 -47.91 -72.53
CA GLU A 473 74.82 -47.19 -72.80
C GLU A 473 76.06 -47.91 -72.24
N TYR A 474 75.97 -48.40 -70.99
CA TYR A 474 77.06 -49.17 -70.37
C TYR A 474 77.27 -50.51 -71.06
N GLN A 475 76.20 -51.21 -71.44
CA GLN A 475 76.28 -52.48 -72.19
C GLN A 475 76.92 -52.25 -73.56
N ALA A 476 76.45 -51.26 -74.33
CA ALA A 476 77.05 -50.92 -75.61
C ALA A 476 78.54 -50.53 -75.47
N LYS A 477 78.92 -49.89 -74.36
CA LYS A 477 80.33 -49.58 -74.07
C LYS A 477 81.14 -50.84 -73.74
N LEU A 478 80.58 -51.78 -72.97
CA LEU A 478 81.21 -53.07 -72.69
C LEU A 478 81.38 -53.89 -73.97
N ASP A 479 80.35 -53.94 -74.82
CA ASP A 479 80.38 -54.65 -76.10
C ASP A 479 81.43 -54.06 -77.06
N ARG A 480 81.51 -52.73 -77.15
CA ARG A 480 82.59 -52.06 -77.92
C ARG A 480 83.98 -52.39 -77.36
N MET A 481 84.12 -52.55 -76.05
CA MET A 481 85.39 -52.91 -75.43
C MET A 481 85.73 -54.38 -75.66
N SER A 482 84.75 -55.29 -75.60
CA SER A 482 84.94 -56.71 -75.92
C SER A 482 85.26 -56.92 -77.39
N GLU A 483 84.57 -56.24 -78.30
CA GLU A 483 84.85 -56.30 -79.74
C GLU A 483 86.27 -55.80 -80.04
N LYS A 484 86.70 -54.68 -79.44
CA LYS A 484 88.10 -54.23 -79.54
C LYS A 484 89.10 -55.25 -78.99
N TRP A 485 88.75 -55.95 -77.91
CA TRP A 485 89.59 -56.97 -77.32
C TRP A 485 89.67 -58.22 -78.21
N GLU A 486 88.56 -58.62 -78.83
CA GLU A 486 88.52 -59.68 -79.84
C GLU A 486 89.32 -59.32 -81.08
N GLN A 487 89.15 -58.11 -81.62
CA GLN A 487 89.96 -57.59 -82.72
C GLN A 487 91.45 -57.55 -82.38
N HIS A 488 91.82 -57.12 -81.17
CA HIS A 488 93.22 -57.14 -80.72
C HIS A 488 93.74 -58.57 -80.59
N LYS A 489 92.94 -59.50 -80.07
CA LYS A 489 93.29 -60.92 -79.95
C LYS A 489 93.45 -61.58 -81.33
N GLU A 490 92.56 -61.30 -82.27
CA GLU A 490 92.67 -61.75 -83.66
C GLU A 490 93.90 -61.15 -84.33
N HIS A 491 94.15 -59.86 -84.14
CA HIS A 491 95.36 -59.20 -84.63
C HIS A 491 96.64 -59.82 -84.02
N ASP A 492 96.64 -60.15 -82.73
CA ASP A 492 97.75 -60.84 -82.06
C ASP A 492 97.93 -62.27 -82.59
N LEU A 493 96.85 -62.99 -82.85
CA LEU A 493 96.88 -64.31 -83.48
C LEU A 493 97.48 -64.22 -84.89
N LEU A 494 96.99 -63.31 -85.73
CA LEU A 494 97.53 -63.06 -87.06
C LEU A 494 99.01 -62.68 -87.00
N ARG A 495 99.41 -61.79 -86.07
CA ARG A 495 100.82 -61.43 -85.86
C ARG A 495 101.67 -62.61 -85.40
N SER A 496 101.11 -63.50 -84.58
CA SER A 496 101.79 -64.73 -84.16
C SER A 496 101.92 -65.73 -85.31
N GLU A 497 100.92 -65.83 -86.19
CA GLU A 497 100.96 -66.64 -87.42
C GLU A 497 101.94 -66.08 -88.44
N GLU A 498 101.99 -64.77 -88.62
CA GLU A 498 103.00 -64.07 -89.43
C GLU A 498 104.40 -64.30 -88.85
N HIS A 499 104.57 -64.14 -87.53
CA HIS A 499 105.85 -64.40 -86.88
C HIS A 499 106.27 -65.87 -86.98
N LEU A 500 105.34 -66.82 -86.84
CA LEU A 500 105.61 -68.25 -87.07
C LEU A 500 105.97 -68.51 -88.52
N SER A 501 105.27 -67.90 -89.48
CA SER A 501 105.59 -67.99 -90.90
C SER A 501 106.99 -67.44 -91.21
N GLN A 502 107.34 -66.30 -90.61
CA GLN A 502 108.68 -65.71 -90.70
C GLN A 502 109.76 -66.62 -90.12
N VAL A 503 109.51 -67.23 -88.95
CA VAL A 503 110.42 -68.20 -88.32
C VAL A 503 110.53 -69.47 -89.17
N PHE A 504 109.44 -69.96 -89.76
CA PHE A 504 109.46 -71.09 -90.69
C PHE A 504 110.25 -70.75 -91.97
N GLU A 505 110.10 -69.55 -92.53
CA GLU A 505 110.92 -69.08 -93.64
C GLU A 505 112.39 -69.02 -93.25
N ASP A 506 112.75 -68.44 -92.10
CA ASP A 506 114.12 -68.38 -91.60
C ASP A 506 114.73 -69.76 -91.37
N ILE A 507 113.97 -70.71 -90.80
CA ILE A 507 114.39 -72.10 -90.62
C ILE A 507 114.58 -72.78 -91.97
N ASN A 508 113.66 -72.57 -92.91
CA ASN A 508 113.76 -73.15 -94.25
C ASN A 508 114.95 -72.57 -95.02
N ASP A 509 115.24 -71.27 -94.85
CA ASP A 509 116.42 -70.60 -95.38
C ASP A 509 117.71 -71.13 -94.74
N GLN A 510 117.72 -71.38 -93.43
CA GLN A 510 118.84 -72.05 -92.75
C GLN A 510 119.03 -73.48 -93.25
N LEU A 511 117.95 -74.21 -93.49
CA LEU A 511 117.97 -75.55 -94.08
C LEU A 511 118.53 -75.51 -95.50
N VAL A 512 118.07 -74.60 -96.35
CA VAL A 512 118.59 -74.41 -97.71
C VAL A 512 120.07 -74.00 -97.68
N ARG A 513 120.49 -73.15 -96.73
CA ARG A 513 121.92 -72.82 -96.52
C ARG A 513 122.72 -74.04 -96.07
N SER A 514 122.19 -74.88 -95.17
CA SER A 514 122.85 -76.11 -94.71
C SER A 514 122.96 -77.15 -95.83
N VAL A 515 121.94 -77.26 -96.70
CA VAL A 515 121.93 -78.13 -97.88
C VAL A 515 122.91 -77.60 -98.94
N ARG A 516 122.98 -76.28 -99.16
CA ARG A 516 123.98 -75.65 -100.05
C ARG A 516 125.41 -75.81 -99.54
N LEU A 517 125.62 -75.80 -98.22
CA LEU A 517 126.92 -76.10 -97.61
C LEU A 517 127.27 -77.59 -97.72
N ALA A 518 126.28 -78.49 -97.60
CA ALA A 518 126.49 -79.93 -97.76
C ALA A 518 126.76 -80.33 -99.22
N THR A 519 126.20 -79.63 -100.22
CA THR A 519 126.47 -79.86 -101.65
C THR A 519 127.74 -79.18 -102.16
N ALA A 520 128.37 -78.28 -101.39
CA ALA A 520 129.71 -77.76 -101.69
C ALA A 520 130.84 -78.72 -101.26
N THR A 521 130.52 -79.83 -100.58
CA THR A 521 131.46 -80.85 -100.10
C THR A 521 131.39 -82.19 -100.85
N ARG A 522 130.88 -82.21 -102.08
CA ARG A 522 130.89 -83.43 -102.91
C ARG A 522 131.19 -83.19 -104.38
#